data_AF-A0A1G7PJF5-F1
#
_entry.id   AF-A0A1G7PJF5-F1
#
_cell.length_a   1.000
_cell.length_b   1.000
_cell.length_c   1.000
_cell.angle_alpha   90.00
_cell.angle_beta   90.00
_cell.angle_gamma   90.00
#
_symmetry.space_group_name_H-M   'P 1'
#
loop_
_entity.id
_entity.type
_entity.pdbx_description
1 polymer ?
#
loop_
_entity_poly.entity_id
_entity_poly.type
_entity_poly.pdbx_seq_one_letter_code
_entity_poly.pdbx_strand_id
1 'polypeptide(L)' 'MEVKAWAEQVTIPTYGIGQPEKNPMFLEKGVYQGSSGVVYPHPVVEKISDEKTDKEYTAVFLKNDYLKIMVFSP' A
#
# COMPACT_ATOMS: atom_id res chain seq x y z
N MET A 1 29.35 -11.69 -12.41
CA MET A 1 28.31 -11.18 -11.50
C MET A 1 27.05 -11.97 -11.77
N GLU A 2 26.58 -12.71 -10.78
CA GLU A 2 25.35 -13.52 -10.88
C GLU A 2 24.17 -12.69 -10.38
N VAL A 3 23.05 -12.71 -11.10
CA VAL A 3 21.81 -12.03 -10.72
C VAL A 3 20.72 -13.08 -10.61
N LYS A 4 19.96 -13.06 -9.51
CA LYS A 4 18.86 -14.01 -9.24
C LYS A 4 17.55 -13.26 -9.11
N ALA A 5 16.50 -13.84 -9.69
CA ALA A 5 15.13 -13.39 -9.51
C ALA A 5 14.23 -14.57 -9.16
N TRP A 6 13.32 -14.39 -8.20
CA TRP A 6 12.35 -15.40 -7.79
C TRP A 6 11.12 -14.75 -7.16
N ALA A 7 10.02 -15.51 -7.07
CA ALA A 7 8.82 -15.11 -6.35
C ALA A 7 8.63 -16.02 -5.13
N GLU A 8 8.22 -15.44 -3.99
CA GLU A 8 7.85 -16.19 -2.78
C GLU A 8 6.74 -15.47 -2.01
N GLN A 9 6.01 -16.21 -1.18
CA GLN A 9 5.06 -15.62 -0.24
C GLN A 9 5.80 -15.08 0.97
N VAL A 10 5.54 -13.82 1.32
CA VAL A 10 6.12 -13.15 2.49
C VAL A 10 4.99 -12.72 3.41
N THR A 11 5.07 -13.14 4.67
CA THR A 11 4.12 -12.75 5.71
C THR A 11 4.55 -11.44 6.35
N ILE A 12 3.67 -10.43 6.34
CA ILE A 12 3.92 -9.12 6.94
C ILE A 12 2.78 -8.80 7.91
N PRO A 13 3.08 -8.54 9.19
CA PRO A 13 2.10 -8.01 10.13
C PRO A 13 1.56 -6.67 9.60
N THR A 14 0.30 -6.67 9.20
CA THR A 14 -0.35 -5.54 8.51
C THR A 14 -1.52 -5.04 9.34
N TYR A 15 -1.57 -3.73 9.59
CA TYR A 15 -2.79 -3.07 10.07
C TYR A 15 -3.77 -2.95 8.90
N GLY A 16 -4.93 -3.60 9.01
CA GLY A 16 -5.95 -3.57 7.98
C GLY A 16 -6.51 -2.17 7.72
N ILE A 17 -7.14 -1.99 6.56
CA ILE A 17 -7.93 -0.79 6.28
C ILE A 17 -9.19 -0.76 7.15
N GLY A 18 -9.56 0.42 7.63
CA GLY A 18 -10.85 0.62 8.28
C GLY A 18 -12.02 0.57 7.29
N GLN A 19 -13.22 0.74 7.84
CA GLN A 19 -14.43 0.81 7.02
C GLN A 19 -14.42 2.11 6.19
N PRO A 20 -14.83 2.05 4.91
CA PRO A 20 -15.12 3.24 4.12
C PRO A 20 -16.06 4.19 4.86
N GLU A 21 -15.74 5.47 4.86
CA GLU A 21 -16.66 6.50 5.32
C GLU A 21 -17.87 6.53 4.38
N LYS A 22 -19.08 6.51 4.95
CA LYS A 22 -20.34 6.49 4.20
C LYS A 22 -20.60 7.84 3.53
N ASN A 23 -20.23 8.93 4.20
CA ASN A 23 -20.40 10.30 3.72
C ASN A 23 -19.05 11.02 3.67
N PRO A 24 -18.13 10.62 2.77
CA PRO A 24 -16.80 11.20 2.71
C PRO A 24 -16.88 12.68 2.34
N MET A 25 -16.18 13.52 3.10
CA MET A 25 -16.07 14.94 2.77
C MET A 25 -15.03 15.12 1.65
N PHE A 26 -15.49 15.54 0.47
CA PHE A 26 -14.62 15.90 -0.64
C PHE A 26 -14.28 17.39 -0.56
N LEU A 27 -13.07 17.71 -0.09
CA LEU A 27 -12.55 19.07 -0.15
C LEU A 27 -12.05 19.36 -1.57
N GLU A 28 -12.94 19.82 -2.44
CA GLU A 28 -12.60 20.13 -3.85
C GLU A 28 -11.63 21.32 -4.01
N LYS A 29 -11.46 22.14 -2.96
CA LYS A 29 -10.58 23.33 -2.98
C LYS A 29 -9.68 23.34 -1.75
N GLY A 30 -8.47 22.84 -1.88
CA GLY A 30 -7.41 23.04 -0.89
C GLY A 30 -6.98 24.52 -0.84
N VAL A 31 -6.56 25.00 0.33
CA VAL A 31 -6.06 26.38 0.55
C VAL A 31 -4.69 26.61 -0.12
N TYR A 32 -4.02 25.57 -0.64
CA TYR A 32 -2.70 25.66 -1.26
C TYR A 32 -2.66 25.06 -2.68
N GLN A 33 -2.17 25.87 -3.62
CA GLN A 33 -1.55 25.55 -4.92
C GLN A 33 -2.05 24.28 -5.63
N GLY A 34 -3.31 24.30 -6.09
CA GLY A 34 -3.75 23.45 -7.21
C GLY A 34 -3.86 21.93 -6.95
N SER A 35 -3.78 21.46 -5.70
CA SER A 35 -4.08 20.05 -5.39
C SER A 35 -5.60 19.82 -5.45
N SER A 36 -6.07 19.03 -6.42
CA SER A 36 -7.45 18.53 -6.44
C SER A 36 -7.54 17.27 -5.58
N GLY A 37 -8.28 17.31 -4.47
CA GLY A 37 -8.56 16.14 -3.62
C GLY A 37 -9.57 15.15 -4.21
N VAL A 38 -9.68 15.07 -5.55
CA VAL A 38 -10.65 14.23 -6.24
C VAL A 38 -10.17 12.79 -6.22
N VAL A 39 -10.78 11.99 -5.35
CA VAL A 39 -10.45 10.57 -5.15
C VAL A 39 -11.55 9.63 -5.62
N TYR A 40 -12.69 10.17 -6.08
CA TYR A 40 -13.80 9.36 -6.61
C TYR A 40 -13.35 8.52 -7.83
N PRO A 41 -13.78 7.25 -7.95
CA PRO A 41 -14.74 6.54 -7.11
C PRO A 41 -14.16 5.79 -5.91
N HIS A 42 -12.89 6.02 -5.54
CA HIS A 42 -12.29 5.30 -4.43
C HIS A 42 -12.87 5.73 -3.08
N PRO A 43 -13.17 4.77 -2.18
CA PRO A 43 -13.66 5.08 -0.85
C PRO A 43 -12.59 5.80 -0.03
N VAL A 44 -13.02 6.77 0.79
CA VAL A 44 -12.15 7.41 1.78
C VAL A 44 -12.23 6.60 3.08
N VAL A 45 -11.08 6.30 3.66
CA VAL A 45 -10.95 5.58 4.93
C VAL A 45 -10.14 6.46 5.88
N GLU A 46 -10.74 6.84 7.02
CA GLU A 46 -10.11 7.75 8.00
C GLU A 46 -9.42 7.02 9.15
N LYS A 47 -9.61 5.70 9.25
CA LYS A 47 -9.07 4.87 10.32
C LYS A 47 -8.40 3.63 9.77
N ILE A 48 -7.31 3.22 10.40
CA ILE A 48 -6.71 1.89 10.21
C ILE A 48 -7.08 1.00 11.41
N SER A 49 -6.94 -0.31 11.25
CA SER A 49 -7.14 -1.25 12.36
C SER A 49 -6.17 -0.96 13.51
N ASP A 50 -6.62 -1.08 14.76
CA ASP A 50 -5.75 -0.99 15.95
C ASP A 50 -4.94 -2.29 16.17
N GLU A 51 -5.41 -3.39 15.60
CA GLU A 51 -4.74 -4.69 15.65
C GLU A 51 -4.15 -5.04 14.29
N LYS A 52 -2.90 -5.51 14.29
CA LYS A 52 -2.24 -6.04 13.09
C LYS A 52 -2.50 -7.53 12.95
N THR A 53 -2.69 -7.98 11.72
CA THR A 53 -2.80 -9.41 11.39
C THR A 53 -1.70 -9.81 10.43
N ASP A 54 -1.25 -11.06 10.52
CA ASP A 54 -0.31 -11.62 9.56
C ASP A 54 -1.01 -11.76 8.21
N LYS A 55 -0.46 -11.06 7.20
CA LYS A 55 -0.97 -11.09 5.82
C LYS A 55 0.13 -11.54 4.88
N GLU A 56 -0.19 -12.48 4.01
CA GLU A 56 0.71 -12.97 2.97
C GLU A 56 0.67 -12.05 1.75
N TYR A 57 1.86 -11.78 1.20
CA TYR A 57 2.06 -11.01 -0.02
C TYR A 57 2.96 -11.79 -0.97
N THR A 58 2.56 -11.82 -2.24
CA THR A 58 3.45 -12.31 -3.30
C THR A 58 4.54 -11.27 -3.54
N ALA A 59 5.77 -11.61 -3.15
CA ALA A 59 6.94 -10.78 -3.35
C ALA A 59 7.77 -11.33 -4.51
N VAL A 60 8.20 -10.44 -5.40
CA VAL A 60 9.22 -10.72 -6.40
C VAL A 60 10.54 -10.12 -5.94
N PHE A 61 11.57 -10.96 -5.87
CA PHE A 61 12.91 -10.56 -5.45
C PHE A 61 13.85 -10.44 -6.63
N LEU A 62 14.77 -9.46 -6.54
CA LEU A 62 15.93 -9.33 -7.40
C LEU A 62 17.18 -9.21 -6.52
N LYS A 63 18.15 -10.11 -6.67
CA LYS A 63 19.37 -10.15 -5.85
C LYS A 63 20.63 -10.23 -6.69
N ASN A 64 21.64 -9.47 -6.31
CA ASN A 64 23.04 -9.61 -6.76
C ASN A 64 23.99 -9.51 -5.54
N ASP A 65 25.28 -9.27 -5.78
CA ASP A 65 26.31 -9.18 -4.74
C ASP A 65 26.18 -7.94 -3.82
N TYR A 66 25.41 -6.92 -4.24
CA TYR A 66 25.31 -5.62 -3.56
C TYR A 66 23.92 -5.33 -3.01
N LEU A 67 22.87 -5.84 -3.66
CA LEU A 67 21.48 -5.48 -3.40
C LEU A 67 20.59 -6.72 -3.37
N LYS A 68 19.58 -6.68 -2.48
CA LYS A 68 18.40 -7.55 -2.50
C LYS A 68 17.17 -6.65 -2.48
N ILE A 69 16.45 -6.60 -3.59
CA ILE A 69 15.25 -5.79 -3.76
C ILE A 69 14.04 -6.70 -3.64
N MET A 70 13.02 -6.26 -2.91
CA MET A 70 11.73 -6.92 -2.78
C MET A 70 10.66 -5.99 -3.37
N VAL A 71 9.88 -6.49 -4.31
CA VAL A 71 8.78 -5.75 -4.93
C VAL A 71 7.49 -6.54 -4.71
N PHE A 72 6.46 -5.90 -4.18
CA PHE A 72 5.13 -6.49 -4.09
C PHE A 72 4.38 -6.26 -5.40
N SER A 73 3.75 -7.31 -5.92
CA SER A 73 2.77 -7.15 -6.99
C SER A 73 1.52 -6.47 -6.43
N PRO A 74 0.91 -5.51 -7.16
CA PRO A 74 -0.43 -5.00 -6.83
C PRO A 74 -1.51 -6.08 -6.91
#